data_AF-I1ISY3-F1
#
_entry.id   AF-I1ISY3-F1
#
_cell.length_a   1.000
_cell.length_b   1.000
_cell.length_c   1.000
_cell.angle_alpha   90.00
_cell.angle_beta   90.00
_cell.angle_gamma   90.00
#
_symmetry.space_group_name_H-M   'P 1'
#
loop_
_entity.id
_entity.type
_entity.pdbx_description
1 polymer ?
#
loop_
_entity_poly.entity_id
_entity_poly.type
_entity_poly.pdbx_seq_one_letter_code
_entity_poly.pdbx_strand_id
1 'polypeptide(L)'
;MADDEDAALSDVDEDPLPPPSSSSPSKPPSASQTQPPKSDPHHAEAQQRLLDLAAELDEERRLRRAAEEALASSETRLGRLKAFAQDALRKRDDLKAEAAASSRSLASLLAETSTASSMLSSGFERISAKASPSAPPAPLPTSQKYSSGLPALAYGVLKRANDIVDDLLSQIDAASRDRDRAREQMDQRNYQIAIEVSELEAAVASRSAESESLSKSLSEREAVISELRDKIAVLEGKLDAQRPVLAEQIGCASKLYDEVRELVMLVDADAASALPDSVFVWKETDVEESLKVSLEGTKMAYDLASMALQKVGVWRDTGKSKVRALEEKVNEMAREKEHIGVLLRSALQANTSEVLKVAEDGLREAGIEIGLNGNREHRPGSVEKDEVYTLAGALESSMKESQIKIIELQHLVEAQRAESGLLRTRMEGQEKEIGQLRKQIKLLEEKERVANESVEGLMMDVTAAEEEIKRWKMAAEEEAEAGRSIEQEFQTQILSLHKELDEAKQAMLELENKLKFKEETAAAAMAARDAAEKSLKLADTRSSRLRERLEEINRQAEESDSRMDSNSRSGHRYMCWPWQWLGLNYVRLPPAETEEASNEMELSEPLI
;
A
#
# COMPACT_ATOMS: atom_id res chain seq x y z
N MET A 1 -1.09 38.11 43.61
CA MET A 1 -1.84 37.23 42.69
C MET A 1 -0.99 35.99 42.61
N ALA A 2 -1.13 35.13 43.62
CA ALA A 2 -2.03 33.96 43.60
C ALA A 2 -1.44 32.93 42.62
N ASP A 3 -0.43 32.16 43.03
CA ASP A 3 -0.46 30.92 43.85
C ASP A 3 -0.86 29.74 42.94
N ASP A 4 0.08 28.91 42.50
CA ASP A 4 0.59 27.65 43.12
C ASP A 4 -0.39 26.46 43.03
N GLU A 5 0.16 25.24 43.10
CA GLU A 5 -0.44 23.88 42.98
C GLU A 5 -0.09 23.25 41.61
N ASP A 6 0.98 22.46 41.43
CA ASP A 6 1.52 21.37 42.25
C ASP A 6 0.44 20.29 42.53
N ALA A 7 0.26 19.37 41.59
CA ALA A 7 -0.53 18.16 41.80
C ALA A 7 0.33 16.95 41.44
N ALA A 8 0.76 16.30 42.52
CA ALA A 8 1.62 15.15 42.59
C ALA A 8 1.05 13.91 41.90
N LEU A 9 2.00 13.06 41.51
CA LEU A 9 1.85 11.64 41.24
C LEU A 9 1.02 10.96 42.35
N SER A 10 -0.15 10.45 41.98
CA SER A 10 -0.88 9.47 42.78
C SER A 10 -0.60 8.10 42.18
N ASP A 11 0.29 7.35 42.83
CA ASP A 11 0.21 5.89 42.89
C ASP A 11 -1.25 5.51 43.20
N VAL A 12 -1.87 4.72 42.32
CA VAL A 12 -3.05 3.94 42.69
C VAL A 12 -2.54 2.54 42.89
N ASP A 13 -2.39 2.19 44.16
CA ASP A 13 -2.14 0.84 44.64
C ASP A 13 -3.13 -0.14 43.98
N GLU A 14 -2.59 -1.21 43.42
CA GLU A 14 -3.33 -2.43 43.12
C GLU A 14 -3.98 -2.95 44.40
N ASP A 15 -5.30 -2.87 44.48
CA ASP A 15 -6.04 -3.58 45.52
C ASP A 15 -6.19 -5.07 45.11
N PRO A 16 -5.68 -6.02 45.91
CA PRO A 16 -5.67 -7.43 45.57
C PRO A 16 -7.05 -8.05 45.71
N LEU A 17 -7.38 -8.89 44.72
CA LEU A 17 -8.55 -9.77 44.69
C LEU A 17 -8.78 -10.48 46.05
N PRO A 18 -10.01 -10.53 46.57
CA PRO A 18 -10.31 -11.34 47.74
C PRO A 18 -10.21 -12.84 47.40
N PRO A 19 -9.69 -13.68 48.33
CA PRO A 19 -9.50 -15.10 48.08
C PRO A 19 -10.84 -15.85 48.05
N PRO A 20 -10.97 -16.92 47.25
CA PRO A 20 -12.14 -17.78 47.30
C PRO A 20 -12.15 -18.57 48.61
N SER A 21 -13.18 -18.34 49.42
CA SER A 21 -13.46 -19.13 50.61
C SER A 21 -13.84 -20.57 50.26
N SER A 22 -13.06 -21.47 50.82
CA SER A 22 -13.20 -22.92 50.86
C SER A 22 -14.56 -23.41 51.37
N SER A 23 -15.18 -24.33 50.63
CA SER A 23 -15.90 -25.45 51.24
C SER A 23 -15.56 -26.74 50.47
N SER A 24 -14.97 -27.70 51.20
CA SER A 24 -14.67 -29.06 50.75
C SER A 24 -15.83 -30.00 51.13
N PRO A 25 -15.71 -31.34 51.00
CA PRO A 25 -15.91 -32.09 49.77
C PRO A 25 -16.95 -33.22 49.95
N SER A 26 -17.74 -33.51 48.93
CA SER A 26 -18.59 -34.72 48.90
C SER A 26 -18.08 -35.69 47.83
N LYS A 27 -17.56 -36.83 48.29
CA LYS A 27 -17.10 -37.98 47.49
C LYS A 27 -18.28 -38.70 46.78
N PRO A 28 -18.00 -39.61 45.82
CA PRO A 28 -18.79 -39.81 44.60
C PRO A 28 -19.67 -41.08 44.66
N PRO A 29 -20.43 -41.33 43.59
CA PRO A 29 -20.44 -42.70 43.08
C PRO A 29 -20.13 -42.77 41.58
N SER A 30 -19.15 -43.63 41.31
CA SER A 30 -19.16 -44.64 40.26
C SER A 30 -19.37 -44.22 38.81
N ALA A 31 -18.24 -44.33 38.11
CA ALA A 31 -18.10 -44.63 36.69
C ALA A 31 -19.32 -45.34 36.08
N SER A 32 -20.00 -44.61 35.19
CA SER A 32 -20.65 -45.21 34.02
C SER A 32 -19.89 -44.67 32.82
N GLN A 33 -19.18 -45.56 32.13
CA GLN A 33 -18.66 -45.34 30.79
C GLN A 33 -19.75 -44.71 29.94
N THR A 34 -19.64 -43.41 29.70
CA THR A 34 -20.46 -42.74 28.69
C THR A 34 -19.55 -42.64 27.49
N GLN A 35 -19.84 -43.47 26.49
CA GLN A 35 -19.24 -43.36 25.16
C GLN A 35 -19.30 -41.90 24.69
N PRO A 36 -18.30 -41.42 23.94
CA PRO A 36 -18.27 -40.05 23.49
C PRO A 36 -19.55 -39.79 22.68
N PRO A 37 -20.30 -38.70 22.96
CA PRO A 37 -21.39 -38.32 22.09
C PRO A 37 -20.77 -38.10 20.71
N LYS A 38 -21.32 -38.77 19.69
CA LYS A 38 -20.98 -38.51 18.30
C LYS A 38 -21.25 -37.02 18.07
N SER A 39 -20.19 -36.23 18.08
CA SER A 39 -20.20 -34.83 17.70
C SER A 39 -20.70 -34.78 16.27
N ASP A 40 -21.79 -34.06 16.03
CA ASP A 40 -22.21 -33.73 14.68
C ASP A 40 -21.01 -33.08 13.97
N PRO A 41 -20.54 -33.64 12.83
CA PRO A 41 -19.32 -33.19 12.17
C PRO A 41 -19.39 -31.70 11.80
N HIS A 42 -20.60 -31.20 11.52
CA HIS A 42 -20.85 -29.79 11.24
C HIS A 42 -20.65 -28.86 12.45
N HIS A 43 -20.87 -29.32 13.68
CA HIS A 43 -20.69 -28.47 14.86
C HIS A 43 -19.23 -28.42 15.31
N ALA A 44 -18.50 -29.52 15.13
CA ALA A 44 -17.06 -29.56 15.30
C ALA A 44 -16.34 -28.68 14.25
N GLU A 45 -16.74 -28.76 12.97
CA GLU A 45 -16.21 -27.90 11.92
C GLU A 45 -16.50 -26.41 12.15
N ALA A 46 -17.70 -26.06 12.62
CA ALA A 46 -18.05 -24.68 12.95
C ALA A 46 -17.24 -24.13 14.13
N GLN A 47 -16.98 -24.95 15.15
CA GLN A 47 -16.10 -24.56 16.26
C GLN A 47 -14.64 -24.43 15.81
N GLN A 48 -14.18 -25.32 14.93
CA GLN A 48 -12.83 -25.25 14.35
C GLN A 48 -12.65 -23.93 13.57
N ARG A 49 -13.60 -23.56 12.71
CA ARG A 49 -13.56 -22.30 11.94
C ARG A 49 -13.57 -21.05 12.80
N LEU A 50 -14.31 -21.06 13.92
CA LEU A 50 -14.29 -19.94 14.87
C LEU A 50 -12.94 -19.82 15.60
N LEU A 51 -12.31 -20.94 15.92
CA LEU A 51 -10.96 -20.94 16.51
C LEU A 51 -9.90 -20.47 15.51
N ASP A 52 -10.03 -20.89 14.25
CA ASP A 52 -9.12 -20.46 13.18
C ASP A 52 -9.27 -18.96 12.90
N LEU A 53 -10.51 -18.43 12.83
CA LEU A 53 -10.76 -16.99 12.68
C LEU A 53 -10.27 -16.17 13.88
N ALA A 54 -10.40 -16.70 15.10
CA ALA A 54 -9.87 -16.04 16.30
C ALA A 54 -8.33 -16.00 16.26
N ALA A 55 -7.67 -17.07 15.81
CA ALA A 55 -6.23 -17.09 15.63
C ALA A 55 -5.75 -16.13 14.53
N GLU A 56 -6.50 -16.00 13.44
CA GLU A 56 -6.22 -15.03 12.38
C GLU A 56 -6.38 -13.58 12.86
N LEU A 57 -7.42 -13.29 13.64
CA LEU A 57 -7.63 -11.97 14.24
C LEU A 57 -6.51 -11.59 15.24
N ASP A 58 -6.08 -12.55 16.06
CA ASP A 58 -5.00 -12.32 17.02
C ASP A 58 -3.65 -12.11 16.31
N GLU A 59 -3.41 -12.82 15.20
CA GLU A 59 -2.23 -12.59 14.37
C GLU A 59 -2.28 -11.25 13.63
N GLU A 60 -3.45 -10.84 13.12
CA GLU A 60 -3.66 -9.50 12.54
C GLU A 60 -3.35 -8.41 13.57
N ARG A 61 -3.90 -8.51 14.79
CA ARG A 61 -3.62 -7.57 15.89
C ARG A 61 -2.15 -7.55 16.29
N ARG A 62 -1.47 -8.69 16.22
CA ARG A 62 -0.02 -8.79 16.50
C ARG A 62 0.78 -8.08 15.41
N LEU A 63 0.43 -8.29 14.14
CA LEU A 63 1.05 -7.62 13.01
C LEU A 63 0.79 -6.11 13.02
N ARG A 64 -0.41 -5.68 13.39
CA ARG A 64 -0.77 -4.27 13.53
C ARG A 64 0.06 -3.57 14.60
N ARG A 65 0.18 -4.16 15.80
CA ARG A 65 1.07 -3.65 16.85
C ARG A 65 2.53 -3.59 16.41
N ALA A 66 3.03 -4.61 15.72
CA ALA A 66 4.39 -4.60 15.18
C ALA A 66 4.60 -3.49 14.12
N ALA A 67 3.57 -3.19 13.30
CA ALA A 67 3.61 -2.11 12.34
C ALA A 67 3.59 -0.73 13.02
N GLU A 68 2.78 -0.54 14.06
CA GLU A 68 2.73 0.68 14.87
C GLU A 68 4.06 0.92 15.60
N GLU A 69 4.67 -0.12 16.19
CA GLU A 69 6.01 -0.04 16.79
C GLU A 69 7.09 0.32 15.76
N ALA A 70 7.01 -0.25 14.55
CA ALA A 70 7.92 0.08 13.47
C ALA A 70 7.75 1.53 12.99
N LEU A 71 6.51 2.03 12.93
CA LEU A 71 6.20 3.43 12.61
C LEU A 71 6.78 4.37 13.67
N ALA A 72 6.53 4.13 14.95
CA ALA A 72 7.06 4.93 16.05
C ALA A 72 8.60 4.96 16.07
N SER A 73 9.24 3.81 15.79
CA SER A 73 10.69 3.70 15.63
C SER A 73 11.22 4.49 14.44
N SER A 74 10.47 4.55 13.33
CA SER A 74 10.79 5.33 12.15
C SER A 74 10.66 6.83 12.42
N GLU A 75 9.57 7.28 13.04
CA GLU A 75 9.36 8.68 13.43
C GLU A 75 10.45 9.17 14.38
N THR A 76 10.84 8.35 15.36
CA THR A 76 11.94 8.67 16.28
C THR A 76 13.28 8.79 15.54
N ARG A 77 13.51 7.98 14.50
CA ARG A 77 14.70 8.09 13.64
C ARG A 77 14.65 9.35 12.77
N LEU A 78 13.50 9.69 12.22
CA LEU A 78 13.27 10.92 11.45
C LEU A 78 13.51 12.17 12.30
N GLY A 79 12.99 12.18 13.53
CA GLY A 79 13.23 13.26 14.50
C GLY A 79 14.71 13.47 14.79
N ARG A 80 15.47 12.37 15.02
CA ARG A 80 16.92 12.42 15.20
C ARG A 80 17.66 12.92 13.96
N LEU A 81 17.27 12.47 12.76
CA LEU A 81 17.86 12.92 11.51
C LEU A 81 17.61 14.42 11.28
N LYS A 82 16.40 14.91 11.59
CA LYS A 82 16.03 16.32 11.50
C LYS A 82 16.87 17.18 12.45
N ALA A 83 17.05 16.73 13.70
CA ALA A 83 17.92 17.41 14.66
C ALA A 83 19.38 17.46 14.19
N PHE A 84 19.91 16.33 13.69
CA PHE A 84 21.25 16.27 13.12
C PHE A 84 21.43 17.22 11.92
N ALA A 85 20.46 17.26 11.01
CA ALA A 85 20.48 18.15 9.85
C ALA A 85 20.47 19.63 10.27
N GLN A 86 19.67 19.99 11.28
CA GLN A 86 19.65 21.35 11.83
C GLN A 86 20.99 21.73 12.46
N ASP A 87 21.62 20.82 13.20
CA ASP A 87 22.93 21.08 13.80
C ASP A 87 24.06 21.15 12.75
N ALA A 88 23.99 20.36 11.68
CA ALA A 88 24.90 20.47 10.54
C ALA A 88 24.76 21.81 9.82
N LEU A 89 23.52 22.31 9.64
CA LEU A 89 23.27 23.63 9.07
C LEU A 89 23.82 24.75 9.96
N ARG A 90 23.62 24.67 11.29
CA ARG A 90 24.21 25.62 12.24
C ARG A 90 25.73 25.65 12.16
N LYS A 91 26.39 24.48 12.20
CA LYS A 91 27.85 24.37 12.07
C LYS A 91 28.36 24.96 10.76
N ARG A 92 27.65 24.75 9.65
CA ARG A 92 28.00 25.35 8.35
C ARG A 92 27.93 26.88 8.42
N ASP A 93 26.88 27.42 9.03
CA ASP A 93 26.68 28.87 9.13
C ASP A 93 27.74 29.50 10.06
N ASP A 94 28.11 28.83 11.15
CA ASP A 94 29.20 29.23 12.05
C ASP A 94 30.55 29.25 11.31
N LEU A 95 30.88 28.19 10.57
CA LEU A 95 32.11 28.12 9.77
C LEU A 95 32.15 29.22 8.68
N LYS A 96 30.99 29.53 8.08
CA LYS A 96 30.87 30.61 7.10
C LYS A 96 31.12 31.98 7.74
N ALA A 97 30.64 32.19 8.97
CA ALA A 97 30.89 33.40 9.75
C ALA A 97 32.37 33.52 10.15
N GLU A 98 33.00 32.44 10.61
CA GLU A 98 34.44 32.39 10.94
C GLU A 98 35.32 32.66 9.72
N ALA A 99 34.98 32.10 8.56
CA ALA A 99 35.69 32.36 7.30
C ALA A 99 35.58 33.83 6.88
N ALA A 100 34.39 34.43 7.03
CA ALA A 100 34.19 35.86 6.77
C ALA A 100 35.00 36.75 7.74
N ALA A 101 35.05 36.40 9.02
CA ALA A 101 35.87 37.10 10.01
C ALA A 101 37.37 36.98 9.70
N SER A 102 37.83 35.79 9.34
CA SER A 102 39.23 35.53 8.96
C SER A 102 39.63 36.32 7.71
N SER A 103 38.76 36.39 6.70
CA SER A 103 38.96 37.19 5.49
C SER A 103 39.10 38.69 5.80
N ARG A 104 38.26 39.23 6.68
CA ARG A 104 38.37 40.62 7.15
C ARG A 104 39.69 40.88 7.89
N SER A 105 40.11 39.95 8.74
CA SER A 105 41.40 40.04 9.44
C SER A 105 42.57 40.05 8.45
N LEU A 106 42.53 39.19 7.42
CA LEU A 106 43.55 39.15 6.37
C LEU A 106 43.60 40.46 5.58
N ALA A 107 42.44 41.03 5.24
CA ALA A 107 42.35 42.32 4.56
C ALA A 107 42.96 43.46 5.42
N SER A 108 42.74 43.44 6.74
CA SER A 108 43.37 44.40 7.67
C SER A 108 44.90 44.27 7.66
N LEU A 109 45.42 43.04 7.77
CA LEU A 109 46.87 42.79 7.76
C LEU A 109 47.51 43.17 6.41
N LEU A 110 46.82 42.95 5.29
CA LEU A 110 47.27 43.39 3.96
C LEU A 110 47.29 44.93 3.85
N ALA A 111 46.32 45.62 4.44
CA ALA A 111 46.33 47.09 4.49
C ALA A 111 47.48 47.62 5.36
N GLU A 112 47.74 47.00 6.51
CA GLU A 112 48.85 47.35 7.39
C GLU A 112 50.21 47.12 6.74
N THR A 113 50.40 45.98 6.07
CA THR A 113 51.64 45.67 5.33
C THR A 113 51.85 46.58 4.13
N SER A 114 50.79 46.93 3.39
CA SER A 114 50.85 47.94 2.33
C SER A 114 51.28 49.31 2.87
N THR A 115 50.71 49.71 4.01
CA THR A 115 51.05 50.97 4.69
C THR A 115 52.51 50.95 5.18
N ALA A 116 52.96 49.85 5.79
CA ALA A 116 54.34 49.67 6.21
C ALA A 116 55.31 49.72 5.02
N SER A 117 54.97 49.06 3.90
CA SER A 117 55.75 49.10 2.67
C SER A 117 55.84 50.52 2.10
N SER A 118 54.76 51.29 2.11
CA SER A 118 54.75 52.70 1.69
C SER A 118 55.66 53.57 2.58
N MET A 119 55.60 53.38 3.90
CA MET A 119 56.48 54.08 4.84
C MET A 119 57.95 53.71 4.62
N LEU A 120 58.26 52.45 4.33
CA LEU A 120 59.62 52.00 4.03
C LEU A 120 60.13 52.56 2.70
N SER A 121 59.33 52.51 1.63
CA SER A 121 59.69 53.07 0.33
C SER A 121 59.91 54.58 0.40
N SER A 122 59.02 55.32 1.07
CA SER A 122 59.20 56.77 1.28
C SER A 122 60.40 57.10 2.18
N GLY A 123 60.70 56.26 3.18
CA GLY A 123 61.92 56.34 3.96
C GLY A 123 63.17 56.14 3.10
N PHE A 124 63.15 55.13 2.23
CA PHE A 124 64.24 54.82 1.30
C PHE A 124 64.45 55.94 0.29
N GLU A 125 63.39 56.50 -0.29
CA GLU A 125 63.47 57.66 -1.19
C GLU A 125 64.06 58.89 -0.49
N ARG A 126 63.69 59.16 0.78
CA ARG A 126 64.28 60.27 1.55
C ARG A 126 65.76 60.06 1.86
N ILE A 127 66.18 58.83 2.10
CA ILE A 127 67.60 58.48 2.32
C ILE A 127 68.36 58.55 0.99
N SER A 128 67.79 58.02 -0.09
CA SER A 128 68.34 58.05 -1.44
C SER A 128 68.47 59.49 -1.99
N ALA A 129 67.48 60.34 -1.75
CA ALA A 129 67.54 61.77 -2.07
C ALA A 129 68.63 62.52 -1.30
N LYS A 130 68.99 62.05 -0.10
CA LYS A 130 70.16 62.55 0.66
C LYS A 130 71.49 61.93 0.22
N ALA A 131 71.45 60.83 -0.53
CA ALA A 131 72.63 60.08 -0.97
C ALA A 131 72.96 60.26 -2.47
N SER A 132 72.18 61.03 -3.22
CA SER A 132 72.43 61.27 -4.65
C SER A 132 73.47 62.39 -4.88
N PRO A 133 74.44 62.22 -5.79
CA PRO A 133 75.71 62.95 -5.77
C PRO A 133 75.70 64.20 -6.67
N SER A 134 76.01 65.36 -6.13
CA SER A 134 76.40 66.55 -6.92
C SER A 134 77.56 67.31 -6.27
N ALA A 135 78.68 66.62 -6.01
CA ALA A 135 79.98 67.25 -5.73
C ALA A 135 81.12 66.21 -5.85
N PRO A 136 82.35 66.63 -6.24
CA PRO A 136 83.49 65.73 -6.41
C PRO A 136 83.91 65.08 -5.07
N PRO A 137 84.70 63.98 -5.08
CA PRO A 137 85.01 63.23 -3.88
C PRO A 137 85.89 64.06 -2.95
N ALA A 138 85.27 64.63 -1.92
CA ALA A 138 85.99 65.21 -0.79
C ALA A 138 86.65 64.07 0.02
N PRO A 139 87.88 64.26 0.54
CA PRO A 139 88.51 63.27 1.40
C PRO A 139 87.63 63.07 2.64
N LEU A 140 87.46 61.81 3.05
CA LEU A 140 86.79 61.44 4.28
C LEU A 140 87.33 62.31 5.44
N PRO A 141 86.48 63.05 6.16
CA PRO A 141 86.93 63.82 7.31
C PRO A 141 87.31 62.84 8.41
N THR A 142 88.61 62.66 8.61
CA THR A 142 89.16 62.01 9.82
C THR A 142 89.00 62.96 11.00
N SER A 143 87.76 63.18 11.43
CA SER A 143 87.45 63.90 12.66
C SER A 143 87.58 62.94 13.85
N GLN A 144 88.70 63.03 14.56
CA GLN A 144 88.94 62.40 15.86
C GLN A 144 87.95 62.84 16.97
N LYS A 145 86.95 63.70 16.68
CA LYS A 145 85.97 64.18 17.66
C LYS A 145 84.65 63.39 17.70
N TYR A 146 84.46 62.38 16.84
CA TYR A 146 83.31 61.46 16.90
C TYR A 146 83.69 59.97 17.00
N SER A 147 84.96 59.65 17.29
CA SER A 147 85.40 58.26 17.49
C SER A 147 84.81 57.61 18.75
N SER A 148 84.18 58.38 19.65
CA SER A 148 83.49 57.87 20.85
C SER A 148 82.02 57.51 20.63
N GLY A 149 81.44 57.81 19.46
CA GLY A 149 80.02 57.55 19.15
C GLY A 149 79.76 56.32 18.30
N LEU A 150 80.72 55.89 17.46
CA LEU A 150 80.58 54.71 16.60
C LEU A 150 80.35 53.40 17.38
N PRO A 151 81.06 53.11 18.49
CA PRO A 151 80.80 51.91 19.27
C PRO A 151 79.39 51.85 19.86
N ALA A 152 78.85 53.00 20.30
CA ALA A 152 77.48 53.08 20.82
C ALA A 152 76.41 52.89 19.72
N LEU A 153 76.66 53.43 18.52
CA LEU A 153 75.81 53.20 17.35
C LEU A 153 75.85 51.74 16.89
N ALA A 154 77.03 51.13 16.83
CA ALA A 154 77.20 49.72 16.49
C ALA A 154 76.49 48.83 17.52
N TYR A 155 76.63 49.12 18.81
CA TYR A 155 75.91 48.41 19.88
C TYR A 155 74.39 48.58 19.76
N GLY A 156 73.89 49.79 19.49
CA GLY A 156 72.45 50.03 19.32
C GLY A 156 71.85 49.35 18.08
N VAL A 157 72.61 49.25 16.99
CA VAL A 157 72.21 48.48 15.79
C VAL A 157 72.21 46.98 16.10
N LEU A 158 73.25 46.47 16.76
CA LEU A 158 73.35 45.06 17.13
C LEU A 158 72.26 44.65 18.12
N LYS A 159 71.96 45.51 19.10
CA LYS A 159 70.87 45.28 20.05
C LYS A 159 69.51 45.23 19.35
N ARG A 160 69.18 46.20 18.50
CA ARG A 160 67.94 46.16 17.72
C ARG A 160 67.86 44.95 16.79
N ALA A 161 68.99 44.55 16.19
CA ALA A 161 69.04 43.36 15.35
C ALA A 161 68.75 42.09 16.18
N ASN A 162 69.31 41.97 17.39
CA ASN A 162 68.98 40.89 18.30
C ASN A 162 67.52 40.95 18.77
N ASP A 163 67.02 42.12 19.17
CA ASP A 163 65.62 42.30 19.58
C ASP A 163 64.66 41.88 18.43
N ILE A 164 64.98 42.21 17.18
CA ILE A 164 64.23 41.77 15.99
C ILE A 164 64.33 40.25 15.80
N VAL A 165 65.51 39.66 15.97
CA VAL A 165 65.68 38.20 15.87
C VAL A 165 64.87 37.48 16.95
N ASP A 166 64.88 37.99 18.18
CA ASP A 166 64.10 37.44 19.30
C ASP A 166 62.60 37.57 19.03
N ASP A 167 62.14 38.71 18.49
CA ASP A 167 60.74 38.90 18.07
C ASP A 167 60.35 37.94 16.94
N LEU A 168 61.22 37.73 15.93
CA LEU A 168 60.99 36.79 14.84
C LEU A 168 60.95 35.34 15.34
N LEU A 169 61.83 34.96 16.27
CA LEU A 169 61.80 33.64 16.90
C LEU A 169 60.51 33.43 17.69
N SER A 170 60.08 34.44 18.46
CA SER A 170 58.81 34.41 19.18
C SER A 170 57.60 34.26 18.25
N GLN A 171 57.62 34.93 17.09
CA GLN A 171 56.59 34.77 16.06
C GLN A 171 56.60 33.37 15.43
N ILE A 172 57.78 32.81 15.15
CA ILE A 172 57.93 31.44 14.64
C ILE A 172 57.38 30.43 15.66
N ASP A 173 57.67 30.62 16.95
CA ASP A 173 57.19 29.76 18.03
C ASP A 173 55.68 29.93 18.30
N ALA A 174 55.10 31.10 18.06
CA ALA A 174 53.65 31.29 18.07
C ALA A 174 53.01 30.56 16.88
N ALA A 175 53.53 30.75 15.68
CA ALA A 175 53.03 30.11 14.46
C ALA A 175 53.18 28.57 14.48
N SER A 176 54.23 28.04 15.12
CA SER A 176 54.40 26.59 15.31
C SER A 176 53.32 26.03 16.24
N ARG A 177 53.08 26.69 17.39
CA ARG A 177 52.02 26.31 18.34
C ARG A 177 50.63 26.36 17.70
N ASP A 178 50.32 27.37 16.90
CA ASP A 178 49.01 27.46 16.23
C ASP A 178 48.84 26.35 15.18
N ARG A 179 49.91 26.01 14.45
CA ARG A 179 49.91 24.87 13.52
C ARG A 179 49.69 23.54 14.24
N ASP A 180 50.35 23.33 15.37
CA ASP A 180 50.21 22.08 16.13
C ASP A 180 48.80 21.97 16.75
N ARG A 181 48.21 23.07 17.24
CA ARG A 181 46.80 23.11 17.65
C ARG A 181 45.85 22.77 16.50
N ALA A 182 46.09 23.31 15.30
CA ALA A 182 45.27 22.99 14.13
C ALA A 182 45.38 21.50 13.74
N ARG A 183 46.56 20.89 13.89
CA ARG A 183 46.76 19.44 13.70
C ARG A 183 45.99 18.63 14.73
N GLU A 184 46.10 18.97 16.01
CA GLU A 184 45.35 18.27 17.08
C GLU A 184 43.84 18.35 16.87
N GLN A 185 43.31 19.51 16.46
CA GLN A 185 41.90 19.68 16.14
C GLN A 185 41.48 18.84 14.93
N MET A 186 42.32 18.79 13.89
CA MET A 186 42.09 17.94 12.73
C MET A 186 42.12 16.45 13.12
N ASP A 187 43.05 16.03 13.97
CA ASP A 187 43.14 14.64 14.43
C ASP A 187 41.92 14.27 15.28
N GLN A 188 41.45 15.14 16.17
CA GLN A 188 40.20 14.96 16.92
C GLN A 188 38.99 14.84 15.98
N ARG A 189 38.88 15.70 14.97
CA ARG A 189 37.84 15.61 13.93
C ARG A 189 37.94 14.29 13.16
N ASN A 190 39.15 13.85 12.81
CA ASN A 190 39.37 12.58 12.11
C ASN A 190 38.93 11.37 12.95
N TYR A 191 39.23 11.36 14.26
CA TYR A 191 38.74 10.32 15.16
C TYR A 191 37.21 10.33 15.27
N GLN A 192 36.61 11.51 15.38
CA GLN A 192 35.15 11.63 15.42
C GLN A 192 34.51 11.10 14.14
N ILE A 193 35.05 11.46 12.96
CA ILE A 193 34.59 10.95 11.67
C ILE A 193 34.72 9.42 11.61
N ALA A 194 35.83 8.86 12.10
CA ALA A 194 36.03 7.41 12.09
C ALA A 194 34.98 6.67 12.95
N ILE A 195 34.60 7.24 14.09
CA ILE A 195 33.52 6.70 14.94
C ILE A 195 32.18 6.78 14.21
N GLU A 196 31.84 7.95 13.67
CA GLU A 196 30.58 8.14 12.92
C GLU A 196 30.49 7.20 11.71
N VAL A 197 31.57 7.01 10.97
CA VAL A 197 31.63 6.05 9.85
C VAL A 197 31.43 4.62 10.36
N SER A 198 32.07 4.21 11.46
CA SER A 198 31.90 2.86 12.02
C SER A 198 30.45 2.60 12.48
N GLU A 199 29.81 3.60 13.09
CA GLU A 199 28.41 3.53 13.49
C GLU A 199 27.47 3.43 12.29
N LEU A 200 27.72 4.21 11.24
CA LEU A 200 26.97 4.14 9.98
C LEU A 200 27.15 2.78 9.29
N GLU A 201 28.37 2.25 9.24
CA GLU A 201 28.65 0.93 8.68
C GLU A 201 27.90 -0.18 9.44
N ALA A 202 27.89 -0.13 10.78
CA ALA A 202 27.12 -1.06 11.59
C ALA A 202 25.60 -0.95 11.35
N ALA A 203 25.08 0.28 11.25
CA ALA A 203 23.67 0.51 10.95
C ALA A 203 23.28 0.01 9.55
N VAL A 204 24.15 0.21 8.55
CA VAL A 204 23.96 -0.31 7.18
C VAL A 204 23.97 -1.83 7.18
N ALA A 205 24.92 -2.47 7.88
CA ALA A 205 24.98 -3.92 7.99
C ALA A 205 23.71 -4.50 8.63
N SER A 206 23.21 -3.89 9.71
CA SER A 206 21.95 -4.30 10.37
C SER A 206 20.75 -4.20 9.42
N ARG A 207 20.60 -3.06 8.72
CA ARG A 207 19.52 -2.88 7.74
C ARG A 207 19.62 -3.83 6.56
N SER A 208 20.84 -4.15 6.11
CA SER A 208 21.06 -5.14 5.05
C SER A 208 20.58 -6.52 5.48
N ALA A 209 20.88 -6.95 6.71
CA ALA A 209 20.42 -8.23 7.25
C ALA A 209 18.88 -8.28 7.39
N GLU A 210 18.26 -7.19 7.85
CA GLU A 210 16.80 -7.06 7.90
C GLU A 210 16.18 -7.15 6.50
N SER A 211 16.76 -6.47 5.51
CA SER A 211 16.30 -6.51 4.12
C SER A 211 16.37 -7.92 3.53
N GLU A 212 17.45 -8.67 3.80
CA GLU A 212 17.58 -10.06 3.38
C GLU A 212 16.55 -10.98 4.07
N SER A 213 16.29 -10.76 5.37
CA SER A 213 15.27 -11.52 6.11
C SER A 213 13.87 -11.26 5.56
N LEU A 214 13.54 -9.99 5.30
CA LEU A 214 12.25 -9.62 4.69
C LEU A 214 12.12 -10.16 3.27
N SER A 215 13.20 -10.12 2.48
CA SER A 215 13.22 -10.70 1.13
C SER A 215 12.95 -12.21 1.14
N LYS A 216 13.54 -12.95 2.09
CA LYS A 216 13.25 -14.39 2.29
C LYS A 216 11.79 -14.62 2.67
N SER A 217 11.25 -13.89 3.64
CA SER A 217 9.85 -14.00 4.05
C SER A 217 8.87 -13.66 2.92
N LEU A 218 9.19 -12.65 2.09
CA LEU A 218 8.40 -12.33 0.90
C LEU A 218 8.42 -13.48 -0.11
N SER A 219 9.58 -14.08 -0.37
CA SER A 219 9.67 -15.23 -1.29
C SER A 219 8.88 -16.45 -0.80
N GLU A 220 8.86 -16.69 0.52
CA GLU A 220 8.06 -17.75 1.13
C GLU A 220 6.55 -17.46 0.98
N ARG A 221 6.13 -16.22 1.25
CA ARG A 221 4.73 -15.81 1.06
C ARG A 221 4.30 -15.90 -0.40
N GLU A 222 5.17 -15.53 -1.34
CA GLU A 222 4.88 -15.60 -2.77
C GLU A 222 4.76 -17.04 -3.28
N ALA A 223 5.54 -17.97 -2.70
CA ALA A 223 5.37 -19.39 -2.94
C ALA A 223 4.01 -19.91 -2.43
N VAL A 224 3.61 -19.53 -1.21
CA VAL A 224 2.29 -19.91 -0.66
C VAL A 224 1.14 -19.32 -1.48
N ILE A 225 1.24 -18.07 -1.91
CA ILE A 225 0.25 -17.43 -2.79
C ILE A 225 0.13 -18.21 -4.10
N SER A 226 1.25 -18.65 -4.67
CA SER A 226 1.25 -19.45 -5.90
C SER A 226 0.56 -20.80 -5.69
N GLU A 227 0.84 -21.49 -4.58
CA GLU A 227 0.17 -22.74 -4.23
C GLU A 227 -1.35 -22.56 -4.02
N LEU A 228 -1.77 -21.47 -3.37
CA LEU A 228 -3.19 -21.16 -3.19
C LEU A 228 -3.88 -20.83 -4.51
N ARG A 229 -3.22 -20.10 -5.42
CA ARG A 229 -3.74 -19.84 -6.77
C ARG A 229 -3.93 -21.14 -7.55
N ASP A 230 -2.97 -22.06 -7.48
CA ASP A 230 -3.10 -23.38 -8.11
C ASP A 230 -4.27 -24.18 -7.54
N LYS A 231 -4.47 -24.16 -6.21
CA LYS A 231 -5.62 -24.80 -5.56
C LYS A 231 -6.96 -24.19 -6.00
N ILE A 232 -7.03 -22.86 -6.10
CA ILE A 232 -8.23 -22.16 -6.60
C ILE A 232 -8.52 -22.59 -8.03
N ALA A 233 -7.52 -22.59 -8.92
CA ALA A 233 -7.68 -23.02 -10.31
C ALA A 233 -8.17 -24.48 -10.42
N VAL A 234 -7.68 -25.38 -9.56
CA VAL A 234 -8.16 -26.77 -9.49
C VAL A 234 -9.61 -26.85 -9.02
N LEU A 235 -10.01 -26.04 -8.03
CA LEU A 235 -11.39 -26.01 -7.54
C LEU A 235 -12.36 -25.40 -8.57
N GLU A 236 -11.95 -24.33 -9.24
CA GLU A 236 -12.69 -23.72 -10.35
C GLU A 236 -12.87 -24.74 -11.48
N GLY A 237 -11.81 -25.46 -11.88
CA GLY A 237 -11.92 -26.53 -12.88
C GLY A 237 -12.88 -27.66 -12.48
N LYS A 238 -12.94 -28.01 -11.19
CA LYS A 238 -13.93 -28.99 -10.69
C LYS A 238 -15.35 -28.44 -10.72
N LEU A 239 -15.54 -27.17 -10.40
CA LEU A 239 -16.84 -26.50 -10.46
C LEU A 239 -17.33 -26.42 -11.91
N ASP A 240 -16.45 -26.04 -12.84
CA ASP A 240 -16.73 -26.00 -14.27
C ASP A 240 -17.14 -27.37 -14.81
N ALA A 241 -16.47 -28.44 -14.36
CA ALA A 241 -16.83 -29.82 -14.72
C ALA A 241 -18.19 -30.27 -14.15
N GLN A 242 -18.67 -29.68 -13.05
CA GLN A 242 -19.98 -29.99 -12.47
C GLN A 242 -21.15 -29.25 -13.14
N ARG A 243 -20.91 -28.07 -13.75
CA ARG A 243 -21.94 -27.29 -14.47
C ARG A 243 -22.73 -28.09 -15.52
N PRO A 244 -22.11 -28.86 -16.44
CA PRO A 244 -22.86 -29.63 -17.43
C PRO A 244 -23.70 -30.75 -16.79
N VAL A 245 -23.21 -31.40 -15.73
CA VAL A 245 -23.95 -32.45 -15.02
C VAL A 245 -25.22 -31.88 -14.39
N LEU A 246 -25.13 -30.68 -13.80
CA LEU A 246 -26.28 -30.01 -13.20
C LEU A 246 -27.30 -29.55 -14.25
N ALA A 247 -26.82 -29.04 -15.39
CA ALA A 247 -27.67 -28.69 -16.53
C ALA A 247 -28.43 -29.92 -17.06
N GLU A 248 -27.75 -31.07 -17.21
CA GLU A 248 -28.38 -32.34 -17.59
C GLU A 248 -29.43 -32.78 -16.56
N GLN A 249 -29.13 -32.71 -15.27
CA GLN A 249 -30.06 -33.09 -14.19
C GLN A 249 -31.33 -32.23 -14.21
N ILE A 250 -31.21 -30.91 -14.36
CA ILE A 250 -32.36 -30.00 -14.47
C ILE A 250 -33.17 -30.33 -15.73
N GLY A 251 -32.50 -30.61 -16.85
CA GLY A 251 -33.15 -31.05 -18.09
C GLY A 251 -33.92 -32.37 -17.93
N CYS A 252 -33.36 -33.35 -17.21
CA CYS A 252 -34.04 -34.60 -16.88
C CYS A 252 -35.26 -34.39 -15.97
N ALA A 253 -35.14 -33.56 -14.94
CA ALA A 253 -36.25 -33.24 -14.05
C ALA A 253 -37.41 -32.55 -14.78
N SER A 254 -37.10 -31.62 -15.70
CA SER A 254 -38.11 -30.98 -16.55
C SER A 254 -38.84 -32.00 -17.42
N LYS A 255 -38.10 -32.85 -18.14
CA LYS A 255 -38.71 -33.88 -19.00
C LYS A 255 -39.61 -34.82 -18.21
N LEU A 256 -39.15 -35.28 -17.04
CA LEU A 256 -39.96 -36.14 -16.17
C LEU A 256 -41.24 -35.43 -15.71
N TYR A 257 -41.13 -34.16 -15.32
CA TYR A 257 -42.30 -33.36 -14.94
C TYR A 257 -43.32 -33.24 -16.08
N ASP A 258 -42.86 -32.92 -17.29
CA ASP A 258 -43.71 -32.78 -18.47
C ASP A 258 -44.40 -34.11 -18.85
N GLU A 259 -43.65 -35.21 -18.90
CA GLU A 259 -44.19 -36.55 -19.19
C GLU A 259 -45.23 -37.00 -18.15
N VAL A 260 -44.98 -36.78 -16.86
CA VAL A 260 -45.93 -37.15 -15.82
C VAL A 260 -47.15 -36.23 -15.84
N ARG A 261 -46.99 -34.95 -16.18
CA ARG A 261 -48.12 -34.02 -16.34
C ARG A 261 -49.04 -34.48 -17.47
N GLU A 262 -48.49 -34.95 -18.59
CA GLU A 262 -49.27 -35.55 -19.68
C GLU A 262 -50.05 -36.79 -19.22
N LEU A 263 -49.45 -37.66 -18.39
CA LEU A 263 -50.17 -38.81 -17.80
C LEU A 263 -51.35 -38.37 -16.92
N VAL A 264 -51.19 -37.30 -16.13
CA VAL A 264 -52.31 -36.75 -15.35
C VAL A 264 -53.38 -36.18 -16.27
N MET A 265 -53.01 -35.45 -17.32
CA MET A 265 -53.96 -34.90 -18.32
C MET A 265 -54.85 -36.00 -18.93
N LEU A 266 -54.30 -37.18 -19.23
CA LEU A 266 -55.05 -38.30 -19.82
C LEU A 266 -56.09 -38.90 -18.86
N VAL A 267 -55.87 -38.78 -17.56
CA VAL A 267 -56.73 -39.39 -16.53
C VAL A 267 -57.70 -38.38 -15.91
N ASP A 268 -57.25 -37.14 -15.73
CA ASP A 268 -57.95 -36.06 -15.04
C ASP A 268 -57.46 -34.69 -15.57
N ALA A 269 -58.08 -34.24 -16.65
CA ALA A 269 -57.71 -32.99 -17.33
C ALA A 269 -57.87 -31.75 -16.43
N ASP A 270 -58.85 -31.75 -15.53
CA ASP A 270 -59.08 -30.65 -14.60
C ASP A 270 -57.94 -30.57 -13.57
N ALA A 271 -57.52 -31.70 -13.02
CA ALA A 271 -56.38 -31.75 -12.09
C ALA A 271 -55.06 -31.35 -12.75
N ALA A 272 -54.86 -31.69 -14.02
CA ALA A 272 -53.64 -31.34 -14.72
C ALA A 272 -53.57 -29.86 -15.16
N SER A 273 -54.73 -29.22 -15.39
CA SER A 273 -54.81 -27.77 -15.67
C SER A 273 -54.46 -26.91 -14.46
N ALA A 274 -54.58 -27.45 -13.23
CA ALA A 274 -54.23 -26.77 -11.98
C ALA A 274 -52.73 -26.84 -11.65
N LEU A 275 -51.95 -27.62 -12.42
CA LEU A 275 -50.51 -27.76 -12.20
C LEU A 275 -49.75 -26.60 -12.85
N PRO A 276 -48.68 -26.10 -12.20
CA PRO A 276 -47.79 -25.10 -12.77
C PRO A 276 -47.20 -25.54 -14.12
N ASP A 277 -47.08 -24.60 -15.06
CA ASP A 277 -46.26 -24.80 -16.25
C ASP A 277 -44.79 -24.97 -15.87
N SER A 278 -44.05 -25.78 -16.62
CA SER A 278 -42.64 -26.08 -16.35
C SER A 278 -41.81 -24.79 -16.28
N VAL A 279 -41.22 -24.52 -15.10
CA VAL A 279 -40.29 -23.39 -14.84
C VAL A 279 -38.89 -23.93 -14.55
N PHE A 280 -38.45 -24.94 -15.29
CA PHE A 280 -37.12 -25.54 -15.10
C PHE A 280 -36.14 -24.98 -16.14
N VAL A 281 -35.66 -23.75 -15.90
CA VAL A 281 -34.67 -23.11 -16.77
C VAL A 281 -33.33 -23.05 -16.04
N TRP A 282 -32.33 -23.73 -16.59
CA TRP A 282 -30.95 -23.60 -16.12
C TRP A 282 -30.43 -22.18 -16.38
N LYS A 283 -29.84 -21.56 -15.36
CA LYS A 283 -29.11 -20.29 -15.48
C LYS A 283 -27.62 -20.54 -15.27
N GLU A 284 -26.84 -20.32 -16.33
CA GLU A 284 -25.40 -20.60 -16.40
C GLU A 284 -24.56 -19.85 -15.35
N THR A 285 -25.08 -18.78 -14.78
CA THR A 285 -24.31 -17.80 -13.99
C THR A 285 -24.20 -18.13 -12.50
N ASP A 286 -25.06 -19.00 -11.95
CA ASP A 286 -25.06 -19.32 -10.51
C ASP A 286 -25.28 -20.82 -10.27
N VAL A 287 -24.24 -21.50 -9.79
CA VAL A 287 -24.27 -22.94 -9.49
C VAL A 287 -25.11 -23.23 -8.24
N GLU A 288 -25.15 -22.32 -7.27
CA GLU A 288 -25.95 -22.46 -6.06
C GLU A 288 -27.44 -22.31 -6.37
N GLU A 289 -27.83 -21.27 -7.13
CA GLU A 289 -29.19 -21.13 -7.65
C GLU A 289 -29.58 -22.34 -8.51
N SER A 290 -28.66 -22.83 -9.36
CA SER A 290 -28.90 -24.03 -10.19
C SER A 290 -29.11 -25.31 -9.36
N LEU A 291 -28.36 -25.50 -8.27
CA LEU A 291 -28.56 -26.64 -7.36
C LEU A 291 -29.93 -26.58 -6.68
N LYS A 292 -30.35 -25.38 -6.27
CA LYS A 292 -31.67 -25.14 -5.70
C LYS A 292 -32.78 -25.42 -6.71
N VAL A 293 -32.67 -24.92 -7.93
CA VAL A 293 -33.63 -25.18 -9.03
C VAL A 293 -33.71 -26.67 -9.35
N SER A 294 -32.57 -27.38 -9.34
CA SER A 294 -32.54 -28.84 -9.56
C SER A 294 -33.24 -29.60 -8.43
N LEU A 295 -33.01 -29.23 -7.18
CA LEU A 295 -33.67 -29.85 -6.03
C LEU A 295 -35.18 -29.59 -6.02
N GLU A 296 -35.59 -28.34 -6.26
CA GLU A 296 -37.00 -27.98 -6.35
C GLU A 296 -37.69 -28.72 -7.51
N GLY A 297 -37.04 -28.79 -8.67
CA GLY A 297 -37.60 -29.49 -9.82
C GLY A 297 -37.71 -31.00 -9.65
N THR A 298 -36.72 -31.64 -9.06
CA THR A 298 -36.81 -33.08 -8.75
C THR A 298 -37.91 -33.36 -7.71
N LYS A 299 -38.08 -32.48 -6.72
CA LYS A 299 -39.18 -32.61 -5.74
C LYS A 299 -40.56 -32.43 -6.38
N MET A 300 -40.73 -31.41 -7.22
CA MET A 300 -41.99 -31.19 -7.94
C MET A 300 -42.33 -32.36 -8.86
N ALA A 301 -41.33 -32.90 -9.56
CA ALA A 301 -41.51 -34.06 -10.43
C ALA A 301 -41.91 -35.32 -9.63
N TYR A 302 -41.33 -35.51 -8.43
CA TYR A 302 -41.72 -36.59 -7.51
C TYR A 302 -43.16 -36.43 -6.99
N ASP A 303 -43.52 -35.25 -6.52
CA ASP A 303 -44.86 -34.96 -5.98
C ASP A 303 -45.92 -35.17 -7.07
N LEU A 304 -45.63 -34.73 -8.29
CA LEU A 304 -46.48 -34.96 -9.46
C LEU A 304 -46.59 -36.44 -9.83
N ALA A 305 -45.50 -37.20 -9.77
CA ALA A 305 -45.53 -38.66 -10.01
C ALA A 305 -46.37 -39.41 -8.97
N SER A 306 -46.28 -39.00 -7.70
CA SER A 306 -47.12 -39.55 -6.62
C SER A 306 -48.61 -39.26 -6.88
N MET A 307 -48.95 -38.03 -7.28
CA MET A 307 -50.30 -37.67 -7.65
C MET A 307 -50.81 -38.46 -8.86
N ALA A 308 -50.00 -38.58 -9.91
CA ALA A 308 -50.33 -39.36 -11.10
C ALA A 308 -50.62 -40.82 -10.74
N LEU A 309 -49.81 -41.42 -9.87
CA LEU A 309 -50.02 -42.79 -9.38
C LEU A 309 -51.38 -42.94 -8.67
N GLN A 310 -51.75 -41.99 -7.81
CA GLN A 310 -53.04 -41.99 -7.14
C GLN A 310 -54.20 -41.86 -8.13
N LYS A 311 -54.12 -40.91 -9.07
CA LYS A 311 -55.17 -40.65 -10.07
C LYS A 311 -55.37 -41.85 -11.01
N VAL A 312 -54.28 -42.42 -11.53
CA VAL A 312 -54.30 -43.64 -12.34
C VAL A 312 -54.90 -44.81 -11.54
N GLY A 313 -54.58 -44.92 -10.25
CA GLY A 313 -55.18 -45.92 -9.35
C GLY A 313 -56.70 -45.80 -9.26
N VAL A 314 -57.20 -44.58 -8.97
CA VAL A 314 -58.65 -44.30 -8.89
C VAL A 314 -59.35 -44.57 -10.22
N TRP A 315 -58.77 -44.14 -11.34
CA TRP A 315 -59.31 -44.40 -12.67
C TRP A 315 -59.38 -45.90 -12.98
N ARG A 316 -58.33 -46.65 -12.64
CA ARG A 316 -58.28 -48.11 -12.81
C ARG A 316 -59.35 -48.80 -11.99
N ASP A 317 -59.51 -48.45 -10.72
CA ASP A 317 -60.49 -49.10 -9.85
C ASP A 317 -61.93 -48.74 -10.22
N THR A 318 -62.17 -47.52 -10.70
CA THR A 318 -63.45 -47.11 -11.31
C THR A 318 -63.71 -47.88 -12.60
N GLY A 319 -62.69 -48.15 -13.41
CA GLY A 319 -62.78 -49.02 -14.57
C GLY A 319 -63.17 -50.46 -14.19
N LYS A 320 -62.50 -51.05 -13.19
CA LYS A 320 -62.80 -52.39 -12.68
C LYS A 320 -64.23 -52.49 -12.13
N SER A 321 -64.71 -51.49 -11.39
CA SER A 321 -66.08 -51.52 -10.86
C SER A 321 -67.13 -51.45 -11.97
N LYS A 322 -66.90 -50.64 -13.02
CA LYS A 322 -67.75 -50.61 -14.23
C LYS A 322 -67.74 -51.96 -14.96
N VAL A 323 -66.57 -52.60 -15.11
CA VAL A 323 -66.47 -53.93 -15.74
C VAL A 323 -67.24 -54.97 -14.94
N ARG A 324 -67.07 -55.02 -13.61
CA ARG A 324 -67.83 -55.94 -12.75
C ARG A 324 -69.34 -55.72 -12.86
N ALA A 325 -69.79 -54.47 -12.87
CA ALA A 325 -71.22 -54.15 -13.05
C ALA A 325 -71.76 -54.60 -14.42
N LEU A 326 -70.97 -54.48 -15.48
CA LEU A 326 -71.32 -54.99 -16.81
C LEU A 326 -71.33 -56.53 -16.84
N GLU A 327 -70.36 -57.20 -16.20
CA GLU A 327 -70.32 -58.66 -16.07
C GLU A 327 -71.54 -59.19 -15.30
N GLU A 328 -71.91 -58.54 -14.19
CA GLU A 328 -73.12 -58.87 -13.43
C GLU A 328 -74.38 -58.76 -14.30
N LYS A 329 -74.50 -57.68 -15.09
CA LYS A 329 -75.62 -57.49 -16.03
C LYS A 329 -75.64 -58.52 -17.15
N VAL A 330 -74.48 -58.91 -17.68
CA VAL A 330 -74.36 -59.98 -18.69
C VAL A 330 -74.79 -61.32 -18.08
N ASN A 331 -74.36 -61.62 -16.86
CA ASN A 331 -74.76 -62.83 -16.15
C ASN A 331 -76.26 -62.87 -15.87
N GLU A 332 -76.86 -61.73 -15.51
CA GLU A 332 -78.31 -61.59 -15.35
C GLU A 332 -79.06 -61.90 -16.65
N MET A 333 -78.68 -61.26 -17.76
CA MET A 333 -79.28 -61.55 -19.06
C MET A 333 -79.05 -63.00 -19.53
N ALA A 334 -77.91 -63.62 -19.16
CA ALA A 334 -77.65 -65.02 -19.44
C ALA A 334 -78.61 -65.95 -18.68
N ARG A 335 -78.89 -65.66 -17.40
CA ARG A 335 -79.89 -66.38 -16.60
C ARG A 335 -81.30 -66.19 -17.15
N GLU A 336 -81.67 -64.97 -17.53
CA GLU A 336 -82.98 -64.70 -18.16
C GLU A 336 -83.14 -65.46 -19.47
N LYS A 337 -82.11 -65.47 -20.32
CA LYS A 337 -82.08 -66.28 -21.56
C LYS A 337 -82.27 -67.77 -21.27
N GLU A 338 -81.62 -68.30 -20.24
CA GLU A 338 -81.77 -69.70 -19.84
C GLU A 338 -83.20 -70.00 -19.36
N HIS A 339 -83.77 -69.12 -18.52
CA HIS A 339 -85.14 -69.23 -18.03
C HIS A 339 -86.18 -69.20 -19.17
N ILE A 340 -86.05 -68.25 -20.11
CA ILE A 340 -86.87 -68.20 -21.33
C ILE A 340 -86.69 -69.48 -22.15
N GLY A 341 -85.45 -69.98 -22.26
CA GLY A 341 -85.15 -71.25 -22.93
C GLY A 341 -85.83 -72.46 -22.29
N VAL A 342 -85.93 -72.51 -20.95
CA VAL A 342 -86.68 -73.54 -20.22
C VAL A 342 -88.17 -73.41 -20.49
N LEU A 343 -88.74 -72.21 -20.37
CA LEU A 343 -90.17 -71.96 -20.63
C LEU A 343 -90.57 -72.36 -22.07
N LEU A 344 -89.74 -72.03 -23.06
CA LEU A 344 -89.96 -72.44 -24.46
C LEU A 344 -89.88 -73.95 -24.64
N ARG A 345 -88.93 -74.64 -23.99
CA ARG A 345 -88.85 -76.11 -24.02
C ARG A 345 -90.05 -76.77 -23.33
N SER A 346 -90.52 -76.24 -22.20
CA SER A 346 -91.73 -76.69 -21.51
C SER A 346 -93.00 -76.47 -22.35
N ALA A 347 -93.10 -75.34 -23.06
CA ALA A 347 -94.20 -75.07 -23.99
C ALA A 347 -94.18 -75.99 -25.22
N LEU A 348 -93.00 -76.40 -25.68
CA LEU A 348 -92.84 -77.31 -26.83
C LEU A 348 -92.95 -78.81 -26.46
N GLN A 349 -92.84 -79.19 -25.17
CA GLN A 349 -92.90 -80.59 -24.69
C GLN A 349 -94.25 -80.99 -24.07
N ALA A 350 -95.15 -80.06 -23.76
CA ALA A 350 -96.46 -80.37 -23.19
C ALA A 350 -97.45 -80.88 -24.26
N ASN A 351 -97.75 -82.18 -24.23
CA ASN A 351 -98.86 -82.77 -24.99
C ASN A 351 -100.21 -82.16 -24.55
N THR A 352 -101.07 -81.94 -25.54
CA THR A 352 -102.25 -81.06 -25.58
C THR A 352 -103.45 -81.40 -24.67
N SER A 353 -103.28 -82.20 -23.60
CA SER A 353 -104.39 -82.66 -22.74
C SER A 353 -104.37 -82.15 -21.29
N GLU A 354 -103.24 -81.73 -20.72
CA GLU A 354 -103.16 -81.31 -19.30
C GLU A 354 -103.31 -79.80 -19.09
N VAL A 355 -103.01 -78.97 -20.10
CA VAL A 355 -103.28 -77.52 -20.04
C VAL A 355 -104.79 -77.23 -20.07
N LEU A 356 -105.60 -78.13 -20.65
CA LEU A 356 -107.05 -78.07 -20.60
C LEU A 356 -107.62 -78.27 -19.18
N LYS A 357 -106.97 -79.06 -18.31
CA LYS A 357 -107.39 -79.25 -16.90
C LYS A 357 -107.14 -78.03 -16.02
N VAL A 358 -106.03 -77.32 -16.25
CA VAL A 358 -105.74 -76.09 -15.48
C VAL A 358 -106.71 -74.96 -15.86
N ALA A 359 -107.20 -74.93 -17.11
CA ALA A 359 -108.31 -74.06 -17.49
C ALA A 359 -109.64 -74.47 -16.83
N GLU A 360 -109.87 -75.77 -16.62
CA GLU A 360 -111.03 -76.31 -15.90
C GLU A 360 -111.03 -75.95 -14.40
N ASP A 361 -109.86 -75.88 -13.77
CA ASP A 361 -109.69 -75.41 -12.39
C ASP A 361 -109.91 -73.89 -12.25
N GLY A 362 -109.54 -73.09 -13.26
CA GLY A 362 -109.89 -71.66 -13.30
C GLY A 362 -111.41 -71.42 -13.43
N LEU A 363 -112.12 -72.31 -14.11
CA LEU A 363 -113.59 -72.27 -14.25
C LEU A 363 -114.33 -72.56 -12.92
N ARG A 364 -113.69 -73.21 -11.94
CA ARG A 364 -114.26 -73.42 -10.59
C ARG A 364 -114.20 -72.15 -9.74
N GLU A 365 -113.17 -71.34 -9.91
CA GLU A 365 -113.04 -70.04 -9.23
C GLU A 365 -114.06 -69.00 -9.75
N ALA A 366 -114.61 -69.22 -10.94
CA ALA A 366 -115.68 -68.41 -11.53
C ALA A 366 -117.13 -68.90 -11.24
N GLY A 367 -117.32 -69.97 -10.46
CA GLY A 367 -118.65 -70.35 -9.92
C GLY A 367 -119.46 -71.43 -10.66
N ILE A 368 -118.83 -72.52 -11.11
CA ILE A 368 -119.55 -73.75 -11.54
C ILE A 368 -119.10 -74.94 -10.67
N GLU A 369 -120.03 -75.55 -9.94
CA GLU A 369 -119.79 -76.66 -8.99
C GLU A 369 -119.77 -78.04 -9.66
N ILE A 370 -118.73 -78.87 -9.38
CA ILE A 370 -118.84 -80.34 -9.33
C ILE A 370 -117.85 -80.86 -8.26
N GLY A 371 -118.39 -81.46 -7.18
CA GLY A 371 -117.61 -82.05 -6.08
C GLY A 371 -117.19 -83.50 -6.33
N LEU A 372 -116.32 -84.02 -5.45
CA LEU A 372 -116.43 -85.32 -4.74
C LEU A 372 -115.14 -85.71 -3.98
N ASN A 373 -115.20 -85.55 -2.65
CA ASN A 373 -114.76 -86.40 -1.53
C ASN A 373 -113.60 -87.44 -1.63
N GLY A 374 -112.83 -87.48 -0.53
CA GLY A 374 -112.23 -88.73 0.03
C GLY A 374 -110.83 -88.55 0.67
N ASN A 375 -110.65 -88.02 1.88
CA ASN A 375 -110.82 -88.62 3.23
C ASN A 375 -109.58 -89.38 3.79
N ARG A 376 -109.37 -89.23 5.12
CA ARG A 376 -108.51 -89.95 6.12
C ARG A 376 -107.13 -89.37 6.47
N GLU A 377 -106.65 -89.32 7.72
CA GLU A 377 -107.17 -89.43 9.12
C GLU A 377 -105.96 -89.22 10.09
N HIS A 378 -106.17 -88.55 11.25
CA HIS A 378 -105.62 -88.79 12.62
C HIS A 378 -104.10 -89.07 12.85
N ARG A 379 -103.36 -88.56 13.87
CA ARG A 379 -103.58 -88.54 15.34
C ARG A 379 -102.36 -87.88 16.07
N PRO A 380 -102.49 -87.35 17.31
CA PRO A 380 -101.40 -86.68 18.07
C PRO A 380 -100.77 -87.53 19.21
N GLY A 381 -99.50 -87.26 19.55
CA GLY A 381 -98.88 -87.64 20.84
C GLY A 381 -97.34 -87.82 20.85
N SER A 382 -96.68 -87.30 21.91
CA SER A 382 -95.38 -87.73 22.50
C SER A 382 -94.02 -87.20 21.97
N VAL A 383 -93.70 -85.90 22.05
CA VAL A 383 -92.32 -85.39 21.76
C VAL A 383 -91.72 -84.35 22.75
N GLU A 384 -92.48 -83.79 23.71
CA GLU A 384 -92.04 -82.63 24.53
C GLU A 384 -90.73 -82.79 25.36
N LYS A 385 -90.28 -84.01 25.69
CA LYS A 385 -89.03 -84.21 26.46
C LYS A 385 -87.75 -84.16 25.60
N ASP A 386 -87.87 -84.48 24.32
CA ASP A 386 -86.74 -84.45 23.37
C ASP A 386 -86.42 -83.00 22.97
N GLU A 387 -87.46 -82.17 22.88
CA GLU A 387 -87.36 -80.73 22.56
C GLU A 387 -86.62 -79.94 23.65
N VAL A 388 -86.83 -80.25 24.94
CA VAL A 388 -86.14 -79.56 26.06
C VAL A 388 -84.64 -79.87 26.10
N TYR A 389 -84.24 -81.11 25.84
CA TYR A 389 -82.81 -81.46 25.74
C TYR A 389 -82.16 -80.84 24.50
N THR A 390 -82.90 -80.76 23.40
CA THR A 390 -82.44 -80.09 22.17
C THR A 390 -82.27 -78.58 22.40
N LEU A 391 -83.20 -77.94 23.12
CA LEU A 391 -83.12 -76.52 23.47
C LEU A 391 -81.98 -76.22 24.45
N ALA A 392 -81.76 -77.09 25.44
CA ALA A 392 -80.64 -76.97 26.38
C ALA A 392 -79.27 -77.11 25.67
N GLY A 393 -79.16 -78.06 24.73
CA GLY A 393 -77.96 -78.23 23.90
C GLY A 393 -77.71 -77.04 22.96
N ALA A 394 -78.78 -76.45 22.41
CA ALA A 394 -78.69 -75.23 21.60
C ALA A 394 -78.27 -74.01 22.44
N LEU A 395 -78.80 -73.87 23.67
CA LEU A 395 -78.43 -72.80 24.60
C LEU A 395 -76.98 -72.96 25.08
N GLU A 396 -76.53 -74.17 25.40
CA GLU A 396 -75.14 -74.46 25.76
C GLU A 396 -74.18 -74.17 24.59
N SER A 397 -74.58 -74.51 23.37
CA SER A 397 -73.80 -74.20 22.16
C SER A 397 -73.71 -72.69 21.92
N SER A 398 -74.83 -71.97 22.06
CA SER A 398 -74.90 -70.50 21.98
C SER A 398 -74.08 -69.81 23.09
N MET A 399 -74.11 -70.36 24.32
CA MET A 399 -73.32 -69.87 25.43
C MET A 399 -71.82 -70.06 25.18
N LYS A 400 -71.40 -71.24 24.70
CA LYS A 400 -70.00 -71.51 24.34
C LYS A 400 -69.53 -70.60 23.20
N GLU A 401 -70.36 -70.40 22.18
CA GLU A 401 -70.08 -69.48 21.08
C GLU A 401 -69.94 -68.03 21.56
N SER A 402 -70.84 -67.60 22.45
CA SER A 402 -70.75 -66.28 23.10
C SER A 402 -69.50 -66.15 23.97
N GLN A 403 -69.12 -67.21 24.70
CA GLN A 403 -67.91 -67.24 25.53
C GLN A 403 -66.64 -67.09 24.67
N ILE A 404 -66.58 -67.78 23.53
CA ILE A 404 -65.48 -67.66 22.56
C ILE A 404 -65.42 -66.23 22.04
N LYS A 405 -66.56 -65.64 21.65
CA LYS A 405 -66.66 -64.25 21.18
C LYS A 405 -66.13 -63.26 22.21
N ILE A 406 -66.45 -63.46 23.49
CA ILE A 406 -65.97 -62.62 24.59
C ILE A 406 -64.44 -62.69 24.70
N ILE A 407 -63.86 -63.89 24.61
CA ILE A 407 -62.40 -64.09 24.67
C ILE A 407 -61.72 -63.45 23.45
N GLU A 408 -62.27 -63.62 22.25
CA GLU A 408 -61.77 -62.99 21.02
C GLU A 408 -61.76 -61.46 21.14
N LEU A 409 -62.86 -60.87 21.62
CA LEU A 409 -62.95 -59.43 21.84
C LEU A 409 -61.97 -58.96 22.92
N GLN A 410 -61.76 -59.73 23.99
CA GLN A 410 -60.76 -59.40 25.02
C GLN A 410 -59.34 -59.35 24.44
N HIS A 411 -58.93 -60.35 23.67
CA HIS A 411 -57.63 -60.35 23.01
C HIS A 411 -57.47 -59.17 22.04
N LEU A 412 -58.54 -58.82 21.31
CA LEU A 412 -58.50 -57.71 20.37
C LEU A 412 -58.36 -56.36 21.08
N VAL A 413 -59.03 -56.19 22.23
CA VAL A 413 -58.87 -55.02 23.10
C VAL A 413 -57.47 -54.97 23.71
N GLU A 414 -56.92 -56.10 24.15
CA GLU A 414 -55.55 -56.17 24.68
C GLU A 414 -54.49 -55.84 23.62
N ALA A 415 -54.67 -56.33 22.38
CA ALA A 415 -53.83 -56.00 21.24
C ALA A 415 -53.88 -54.48 20.94
N GLN A 416 -55.07 -53.89 20.92
CA GLN A 416 -55.26 -52.45 20.74
C GLN A 416 -54.63 -51.62 21.87
N ARG A 417 -54.68 -52.10 23.12
CA ARG A 417 -53.99 -51.46 24.26
C ARG A 417 -52.48 -51.52 24.11
N ALA A 418 -51.92 -52.64 23.63
CA ALA A 418 -50.49 -52.78 23.38
C ALA A 418 -50.03 -51.85 22.25
N GLU A 419 -50.77 -51.78 21.15
CA GLU A 419 -50.51 -50.88 20.03
C GLU A 419 -50.56 -49.40 20.47
N SER A 420 -51.58 -49.02 21.24
CA SER A 420 -51.70 -47.68 21.83
C SER A 420 -50.54 -47.37 22.79
N GLY A 421 -50.05 -48.37 23.52
CA GLY A 421 -48.87 -48.25 24.39
C GLY A 421 -47.60 -47.94 23.60
N LEU A 422 -47.36 -48.66 22.51
CA LEU A 422 -46.21 -48.42 21.62
C LEU A 422 -46.26 -47.02 20.99
N LEU A 423 -47.42 -46.61 20.48
CA LEU A 423 -47.62 -45.27 19.92
C LEU A 423 -47.34 -44.18 20.97
N ARG A 424 -47.77 -44.37 22.22
CA ARG A 424 -47.47 -43.44 23.32
C ARG A 424 -45.96 -43.32 23.57
N THR A 425 -45.25 -44.44 23.67
CA THR A 425 -43.78 -44.41 23.88
C THR A 425 -43.04 -43.74 22.72
N ARG A 426 -43.52 -43.92 21.48
CA ARG A 426 -42.98 -43.22 20.31
C ARG A 426 -43.22 -41.71 20.39
N MET A 427 -44.43 -41.27 20.76
CA MET A 427 -44.73 -39.84 20.94
C MET A 427 -43.89 -39.22 22.05
N GLU A 428 -43.73 -39.90 23.19
CA GLU A 428 -42.85 -39.44 24.29
C GLU A 428 -41.38 -39.34 23.85
N GLY A 429 -40.93 -40.23 22.96
CA GLY A 429 -39.61 -40.15 22.32
C GLY A 429 -39.48 -38.89 21.45
N GLN A 430 -40.46 -38.68 20.56
CA GLN A 430 -40.49 -37.49 19.69
C GLN A 430 -40.58 -36.19 20.49
N GLU A 431 -41.32 -36.14 21.59
CA GLU A 431 -41.42 -34.97 22.46
C GLU A 431 -40.06 -34.63 23.10
N LYS A 432 -39.30 -35.64 23.52
CA LYS A 432 -37.94 -35.45 24.05
C LYS A 432 -36.97 -34.93 22.99
N GLU A 433 -37.02 -35.48 21.78
CA GLU A 433 -36.20 -35.02 20.65
C GLU A 433 -36.52 -33.57 20.29
N ILE A 434 -37.81 -33.22 20.17
CA ILE A 434 -38.25 -31.83 19.93
C ILE A 434 -37.78 -30.93 21.07
N GLY A 435 -37.83 -31.40 22.32
CA GLY A 435 -37.34 -30.66 23.48
C GLY A 435 -35.82 -30.40 23.44
N GLN A 436 -35.03 -31.34 22.91
CA GLN A 436 -33.58 -31.17 22.72
C GLN A 436 -33.29 -30.19 21.59
N LEU A 437 -33.95 -30.33 20.44
CA LEU A 437 -33.80 -29.42 19.30
C LEU A 437 -34.15 -27.98 19.69
N ARG A 438 -35.23 -27.77 20.45
CA ARG A 438 -35.58 -26.43 20.96
C ARG A 438 -34.49 -25.82 21.85
N LYS A 439 -33.78 -26.61 22.65
CA LYS A 439 -32.67 -26.13 23.47
C LYS A 439 -31.46 -25.76 22.61
N GLN A 440 -31.16 -26.56 21.58
CA GLN A 440 -30.08 -26.26 20.63
C GLN A 440 -30.36 -24.97 19.86
N ILE A 441 -31.60 -24.78 19.38
CA ILE A 441 -32.02 -23.55 18.69
C ILE A 441 -31.77 -22.33 19.58
N LYS A 442 -32.21 -22.35 20.84
CA LYS A 442 -31.96 -21.23 21.78
C LYS A 442 -30.48 -20.93 22.02
N LEU A 443 -29.64 -21.96 22.04
CA LEU A 443 -28.21 -21.79 22.20
C LEU A 443 -27.57 -21.21 20.95
N LEU A 444 -28.07 -21.55 19.76
CA LEU A 444 -27.64 -20.95 18.50
C LEU A 444 -28.08 -19.50 18.38
N GLU A 445 -29.33 -19.18 18.75
CA GLU A 445 -29.85 -17.80 18.80
C GLU A 445 -29.00 -16.89 19.70
N GLU A 446 -28.60 -17.39 20.88
CA GLU A 446 -27.74 -16.62 21.78
C GLU A 446 -26.32 -16.43 21.23
N LYS A 447 -25.76 -17.46 20.57
CA LYS A 447 -24.46 -17.33 19.89
C LYS A 447 -24.52 -16.33 18.73
N GLU A 448 -25.62 -16.34 17.98
CA GLU A 448 -25.86 -15.36 16.91
C GLU A 448 -25.95 -13.95 17.48
N ARG A 449 -26.70 -13.76 18.59
CA ARG A 449 -26.78 -12.45 19.28
C ARG A 449 -25.40 -11.94 19.68
N VAL A 450 -24.59 -12.77 20.34
CA VAL A 450 -23.24 -12.39 20.78
C VAL A 450 -22.31 -12.12 19.58
N ALA A 451 -22.42 -12.90 18.50
CA ALA A 451 -21.65 -12.68 17.28
C ALA A 451 -22.03 -11.34 16.62
N ASN A 452 -23.32 -11.01 16.56
CA ASN A 452 -23.80 -9.73 16.03
C ASN A 452 -23.27 -8.55 16.84
N GLU A 453 -23.32 -8.61 18.18
CA GLU A 453 -22.75 -7.58 19.06
C GLU A 453 -21.23 -7.42 18.84
N SER A 454 -20.52 -8.53 18.64
CA SER A 454 -19.09 -8.50 18.31
C SER A 454 -18.80 -7.85 16.95
N VAL A 455 -19.62 -8.15 15.94
CA VAL A 455 -19.47 -7.56 14.59
C VAL A 455 -19.77 -6.05 14.63
N GLU A 456 -20.80 -5.63 15.37
CA GLU A 456 -21.11 -4.22 15.59
C GLU A 456 -19.94 -3.48 16.25
N GLY A 457 -19.31 -4.07 17.28
CA GLY A 457 -18.11 -3.51 17.91
C GLY A 457 -16.95 -3.36 16.93
N LEU A 458 -16.64 -4.40 16.16
CA LEU A 458 -15.59 -4.35 15.13
C LEU A 458 -15.89 -3.29 14.05
N MET A 459 -17.17 -3.09 13.69
CA MET A 459 -17.57 -2.06 12.73
C MET A 459 -17.32 -0.65 13.26
N MET A 460 -17.55 -0.41 14.56
CA MET A 460 -17.19 0.86 15.22
C MET A 460 -15.68 1.08 15.20
N ASP A 461 -14.88 0.06 15.51
CA ASP A 461 -13.42 0.16 15.48
C ASP A 461 -12.87 0.42 14.05
N VAL A 462 -13.44 -0.24 13.04
CA VAL A 462 -13.10 -0.01 11.63
C VAL A 462 -13.39 1.43 11.23
N THR A 463 -14.57 1.96 11.56
CA THR A 463 -14.92 3.35 11.23
C THR A 463 -14.02 4.36 11.95
N ALA A 464 -13.67 4.12 13.22
CA ALA A 464 -12.70 4.94 13.95
C ALA A 464 -11.30 4.91 13.30
N ALA A 465 -10.82 3.73 12.90
CA ALA A 465 -9.55 3.57 12.20
C ALA A 465 -9.55 4.26 10.82
N GLU A 466 -10.66 4.19 10.08
CA GLU A 466 -10.80 4.90 8.80
C GLU A 466 -10.74 6.42 8.97
N GLU A 467 -11.35 6.97 10.02
CA GLU A 467 -11.23 8.39 10.34
C GLU A 467 -9.80 8.78 10.70
N GLU A 468 -9.10 7.95 11.46
CA GLU A 468 -7.71 8.18 11.80
C GLU A 468 -6.82 8.15 10.54
N ILE A 469 -6.98 7.15 9.66
CA ILE A 469 -6.29 7.11 8.36
C ILE A 469 -6.54 8.39 7.56
N LYS A 470 -7.78 8.92 7.56
CA LYS A 470 -8.09 10.20 6.90
C LYS A 470 -7.32 11.36 7.53
N ARG A 471 -7.21 11.42 8.86
CA ARG A 471 -6.43 12.46 9.58
C ARG A 471 -4.95 12.39 9.21
N TRP A 472 -4.34 11.20 9.27
CA TRP A 472 -2.93 11.00 8.90
C TRP A 472 -2.67 11.35 7.43
N LYS A 473 -3.60 11.01 6.53
CA LYS A 473 -3.50 11.36 5.11
C LYS A 473 -3.51 12.87 4.89
N MET A 474 -4.42 13.60 5.54
CA MET A 474 -4.45 15.07 5.45
C MET A 474 -3.17 15.70 5.99
N ALA A 475 -2.68 15.24 7.15
CA ALA A 475 -1.42 15.74 7.72
C ALA A 475 -0.23 15.49 6.79
N ALA A 476 -0.16 14.32 6.14
CA ALA A 476 0.89 14.02 5.17
C ALA A 476 0.80 14.88 3.90
N GLU A 477 -0.42 15.18 3.41
CA GLU A 477 -0.62 16.07 2.28
C GLU A 477 -0.19 17.52 2.60
N GLU A 478 -0.52 18.01 3.80
CA GLU A 478 -0.10 19.33 4.30
C GLU A 478 1.43 19.42 4.46
N GLU A 479 2.08 18.39 5.01
CA GLU A 479 3.54 18.35 5.12
C GLU A 479 4.21 18.30 3.73
N ALA A 480 3.63 17.55 2.79
CA ALA A 480 4.12 17.53 1.41
C ALA A 480 3.97 18.88 0.71
N GLU A 481 2.87 19.62 0.97
CA GLU A 481 2.67 20.97 0.44
C GLU A 481 3.64 21.98 1.04
N ALA A 482 3.85 21.94 2.36
CA ALA A 482 4.87 22.74 3.03
C ALA A 482 6.28 22.44 2.48
N GLY A 483 6.60 21.16 2.26
CA GLY A 483 7.84 20.73 1.63
C GLY A 483 8.03 21.30 0.22
N ARG A 484 6.98 21.28 -0.61
CA ARG A 484 7.01 21.89 -1.97
C ARG A 484 7.24 23.40 -1.92
N SER A 485 6.63 24.12 -0.97
CA SER A 485 6.84 25.57 -0.80
C SER A 485 8.30 25.88 -0.47
N ILE A 486 8.89 25.14 0.46
CA ILE A 486 10.30 25.29 0.84
C ILE A 486 11.23 24.97 -0.35
N GLU A 487 10.91 23.94 -1.13
CA GLU A 487 11.67 23.61 -2.34
C GLU A 487 11.64 24.76 -3.35
N GLN A 488 10.46 25.35 -3.59
CA GLN A 488 10.33 26.52 -4.47
C GLN A 488 11.16 27.71 -3.96
N GLU A 489 11.16 27.98 -2.65
CA GLU A 489 12.02 29.01 -2.06
C GLU A 489 13.50 28.72 -2.32
N PHE A 490 13.97 27.49 -2.12
CA PHE A 490 15.35 27.13 -2.43
C PHE A 490 15.68 27.25 -3.91
N GLN A 491 14.77 26.87 -4.80
CA GLN A 491 14.94 27.05 -6.24
C GLN A 491 15.12 28.55 -6.58
N THR A 492 14.29 29.44 -6.00
CA THR A 492 14.44 30.89 -6.22
C THR A 492 15.76 31.43 -5.68
N GLN A 493 16.22 30.97 -4.50
CA GLN A 493 17.52 31.36 -3.94
C GLN A 493 18.68 30.89 -4.83
N ILE A 494 18.61 29.65 -5.32
CA ILE A 494 19.61 29.09 -6.24
C ILE A 494 19.67 29.91 -7.53
N LEU A 495 18.53 30.28 -8.10
CA LEU A 495 18.48 31.12 -9.30
C LEU A 495 19.08 32.51 -9.07
N SER A 496 18.80 33.12 -7.91
CA SER A 496 19.41 34.40 -7.52
C SER A 496 20.93 34.30 -7.42
N LEU A 497 21.44 33.28 -6.72
CA LEU A 497 22.88 33.05 -6.56
C LEU A 497 23.58 32.75 -7.89
N HIS A 498 22.94 32.01 -8.79
CA HIS A 498 23.47 31.80 -10.14
C HIS A 498 23.58 33.11 -10.91
N LYS A 499 22.57 33.98 -10.81
CA LYS A 499 22.60 35.30 -11.45
C LYS A 499 23.74 36.16 -10.89
N GLU A 500 23.88 36.24 -9.57
CA GLU A 500 24.98 36.97 -8.91
C GLU A 500 26.36 36.43 -9.31
N LEU A 501 26.49 35.09 -9.44
CA LEU A 501 27.71 34.46 -9.91
C LEU A 501 28.04 34.86 -11.35
N ASP A 502 27.05 34.89 -12.23
CA ASP A 502 27.26 35.27 -13.63
C ASP A 502 27.58 36.76 -13.78
N GLU A 503 26.93 37.64 -13.00
CA GLU A 503 27.28 39.06 -12.91
C GLU A 503 28.74 39.24 -12.41
N ALA A 504 29.16 38.48 -11.39
CA ALA A 504 30.53 38.52 -10.89
C ALA A 504 31.56 38.01 -11.92
N LYS A 505 31.23 36.95 -12.68
CA LYS A 505 32.08 36.47 -13.79
C LYS A 505 32.23 37.53 -14.88
N GLN A 506 31.14 38.19 -15.26
CA GLN A 506 31.18 39.29 -16.25
C GLN A 506 32.07 40.44 -15.76
N ALA A 507 31.91 40.86 -14.50
CA ALA A 507 32.75 41.89 -13.90
C ALA A 507 34.25 41.49 -13.87
N MET A 508 34.53 40.21 -13.59
CA MET A 508 35.91 39.69 -13.61
C MET A 508 36.51 39.74 -15.01
N LEU A 509 35.76 39.34 -16.04
CA LEU A 509 36.20 39.42 -17.45
C LEU A 509 36.49 40.87 -17.87
N GLU A 510 35.65 41.83 -17.46
CA GLU A 510 35.91 43.25 -17.73
C GLU A 510 37.20 43.75 -17.06
N LEU A 511 37.45 43.34 -15.81
CA LEU A 511 38.67 43.71 -15.10
C LEU A 511 39.90 43.06 -15.73
N GLU A 512 39.80 41.81 -16.17
CA GLU A 512 40.86 41.12 -16.91
C GLU A 512 41.20 41.84 -18.22
N ASN A 513 40.18 42.27 -18.98
CA ASN A 513 40.39 43.05 -20.21
C ASN A 513 41.04 44.42 -19.92
N LYS A 514 40.61 45.12 -18.84
CA LYS A 514 41.24 46.37 -18.39
C LYS A 514 42.69 46.15 -17.96
N LEU A 515 42.99 45.02 -17.32
CA LEU A 515 44.35 44.65 -16.94
C LEU A 515 45.21 44.40 -18.18
N LYS A 516 44.75 43.59 -19.14
CA LYS A 516 45.44 43.35 -20.41
C LYS A 516 45.74 44.65 -21.15
N PHE A 517 44.78 45.56 -21.25
CA PHE A 517 45.01 46.88 -21.86
C PHE A 517 46.09 47.69 -21.13
N LYS A 518 46.10 47.67 -19.79
CA LYS A 518 47.15 48.33 -18.99
C LYS A 518 48.51 47.66 -19.17
N GLU A 519 48.56 46.34 -19.27
CA GLU A 519 49.78 45.57 -19.54
C GLU A 519 50.35 45.90 -20.92
N GLU A 520 49.50 45.94 -21.96
CA GLU A 520 49.89 46.35 -23.31
C GLU A 520 50.39 47.80 -23.34
N THR A 521 49.70 48.70 -22.65
CA THR A 521 50.12 50.11 -22.52
C THR A 521 51.47 50.23 -21.82
N ALA A 522 51.69 49.46 -20.74
CA ALA A 522 52.95 49.43 -20.03
C ALA A 522 54.08 48.83 -20.90
N ALA A 523 53.80 47.76 -21.65
CA ALA A 523 54.73 47.16 -22.59
C ALA A 523 55.13 48.15 -23.70
N ALA A 524 54.18 48.90 -24.27
CA ALA A 524 54.43 49.94 -25.26
C ALA A 524 55.28 51.09 -24.67
N ALA A 525 54.98 51.53 -23.44
CA ALA A 525 55.76 52.56 -22.76
C ALA A 525 57.21 52.10 -22.48
N MET A 526 57.39 50.84 -22.06
CA MET A 526 58.72 50.25 -21.89
C MET A 526 59.49 50.18 -23.22
N ALA A 527 58.84 49.72 -24.30
CA ALA A 527 59.46 49.68 -25.63
C ALA A 527 59.85 51.08 -26.15
N ALA A 528 59.00 52.08 -25.91
CA ALA A 528 59.29 53.47 -26.25
C ALA A 528 60.49 54.03 -25.46
N ARG A 529 60.56 53.73 -24.16
CA ARG A 529 61.71 54.08 -23.32
C ARG A 529 63.00 53.42 -23.83
N ASP A 530 62.98 52.12 -24.12
CA ASP A 530 64.14 51.41 -24.65
C ASP A 530 64.62 51.98 -25.99
N ALA A 531 63.68 52.39 -26.86
CA ALA A 531 64.01 53.07 -28.11
C ALA A 531 64.63 54.47 -27.87
N ALA A 532 64.10 55.23 -26.91
CA ALA A 532 64.66 56.52 -26.51
C ALA A 532 66.06 56.37 -25.91
N GLU A 533 66.30 55.37 -25.05
CA GLU A 533 67.63 55.08 -24.49
C GLU A 533 68.63 54.68 -25.58
N LYS A 534 68.20 53.89 -26.58
CA LYS A 534 69.04 53.57 -27.76
C LYS A 534 69.37 54.81 -28.57
N SER A 535 68.39 55.70 -28.80
CA SER A 535 68.59 56.97 -29.50
C SER A 535 69.55 57.89 -28.75
N LEU A 536 69.43 57.97 -27.42
CA LEU A 536 70.32 58.74 -26.56
C LEU A 536 71.77 58.21 -26.64
N LYS A 537 71.97 56.89 -26.53
CA LYS A 537 73.30 56.27 -26.69
C LYS A 537 73.92 56.58 -28.07
N LEU A 538 73.11 56.59 -29.14
CA LEU A 538 73.56 57.00 -30.47
C LEU A 538 73.94 58.49 -30.54
N ALA A 539 73.20 59.36 -29.85
CA ALA A 539 73.54 60.78 -29.75
C ALA A 539 74.83 61.03 -28.95
N ASP A 540 75.03 60.31 -27.84
CA ASP A 540 76.24 60.39 -27.02
C ASP A 540 77.48 59.91 -27.80
N THR A 541 77.36 58.80 -28.53
CA THR A 541 78.46 58.31 -29.39
C THR A 541 78.78 59.30 -30.51
N ARG A 542 77.77 59.87 -31.19
CA ARG A 542 77.99 60.95 -32.17
C ARG A 542 78.67 62.17 -31.55
N SER A 543 78.23 62.58 -30.36
CA SER A 543 78.79 63.73 -29.65
C SER A 543 80.23 63.48 -29.22
N SER A 544 80.56 62.27 -28.76
CA SER A 544 81.94 61.87 -28.44
C SER A 544 82.85 61.93 -29.68
N ARG A 545 82.41 61.41 -30.82
CA ARG A 545 83.15 61.49 -32.08
C ARG A 545 83.33 62.92 -32.57
N LEU A 546 82.33 63.80 -32.38
CA LEU A 546 82.46 65.22 -32.69
C LEU A 546 83.48 65.90 -31.76
N ARG A 547 83.49 65.57 -30.47
CA ARG A 547 84.50 66.07 -29.53
C ARG A 547 85.91 65.62 -29.93
N GLU A 548 86.12 64.36 -30.25
CA GLU A 548 87.41 63.85 -30.76
C GLU A 548 87.87 64.62 -32.00
N ARG A 549 86.96 64.89 -32.94
CA ARG A 549 87.26 65.70 -34.14
C ARG A 549 87.61 67.15 -33.79
N LEU A 550 86.91 67.76 -32.83
CA LEU A 550 87.22 69.11 -32.37
C LEU A 550 88.58 69.17 -31.68
N GLU A 551 88.90 68.20 -30.82
CA GLU A 551 90.20 68.06 -30.17
C GLU A 551 91.32 67.89 -31.20
N GLU A 552 91.10 67.08 -32.25
CA GLU A 552 92.04 66.91 -33.36
C GLU A 552 92.22 68.19 -34.19
N ILE A 553 91.15 68.93 -34.50
CA ILE A 553 91.25 70.24 -35.18
C ILE A 553 91.97 71.25 -34.27
N ASN A 554 91.70 71.25 -32.97
CA ASN A 554 92.37 72.12 -32.01
C ASN A 554 93.87 71.81 -31.92
N ARG A 555 94.24 70.53 -31.88
CA ARG A 555 95.64 70.09 -31.99
C ARG A 555 96.30 70.59 -33.28
N GLN A 556 95.61 70.45 -34.43
CA GLN A 556 96.08 70.99 -35.70
C GLN A 556 96.23 72.52 -35.69
N ALA A 557 95.33 73.24 -35.00
CA ALA A 557 95.43 74.69 -34.84
C ALA A 557 96.62 75.08 -33.96
N GLU A 558 96.85 74.42 -32.83
CA GLU A 558 98.03 74.64 -31.97
C GLU A 558 99.35 74.34 -32.71
N GLU A 559 99.38 73.29 -33.55
CA GLU A 559 100.50 72.97 -34.45
C GLU A 559 100.69 74.01 -35.56
N SER A 560 99.61 74.68 -35.98
CA SER A 560 99.64 75.77 -36.97
C SER A 560 100.07 77.10 -36.35
N ASP A 561 99.68 77.37 -35.11
CA ASP A 561 100.01 78.57 -34.35
C ASP A 561 101.49 78.57 -33.92
N SER A 562 102.01 77.42 -33.47
CA SER A 562 103.45 77.21 -33.23
C SER A 562 104.31 77.28 -34.51
N ARG A 563 103.70 77.08 -35.70
CA ARG A 563 104.31 77.39 -37.00
C ARG A 563 104.23 78.88 -37.37
N MET A 564 103.25 79.63 -36.89
CA MET A 564 103.07 81.07 -37.17
C MET A 564 103.99 81.99 -36.35
N ASP A 565 104.69 81.48 -35.32
CA ASP A 565 105.67 82.25 -34.54
C ASP A 565 107.01 82.53 -35.25
N SER A 566 107.14 82.18 -36.54
CA SER A 566 108.37 82.43 -37.31
C SER A 566 108.19 83.21 -38.63
N ASN A 567 107.05 83.86 -38.87
CA ASN A 567 106.99 84.89 -39.91
C ASN A 567 105.86 85.92 -39.73
N SER A 568 106.26 87.15 -39.40
CA SER A 568 105.41 88.32 -39.35
C SER A 568 104.87 88.75 -40.74
N ARG A 569 103.71 89.43 -40.71
CA ARG A 569 103.10 90.35 -41.70
C ARG A 569 102.06 89.74 -42.65
N SER A 570 100.79 90.02 -42.40
CA SER A 570 99.94 90.83 -43.29
C SER A 570 98.48 90.92 -42.80
N GLY A 571 98.00 92.15 -42.60
CA GLY A 571 96.66 92.56 -43.04
C GLY A 571 95.45 92.18 -42.18
N HIS A 572 95.02 93.14 -41.36
CA HIS A 572 93.68 93.20 -40.76
C HIS A 572 92.55 92.96 -41.79
N ARG A 573 91.52 92.21 -41.40
CA ARG A 573 90.13 92.48 -41.78
C ARG A 573 89.18 91.96 -40.71
N TYR A 574 88.54 92.91 -40.02
CA TYR A 574 87.32 92.67 -39.26
C TYR A 574 86.29 92.01 -40.19
N MET A 575 85.79 90.84 -39.84
CA MET A 575 84.49 90.38 -40.29
C MET A 575 83.61 90.15 -39.07
N CYS A 576 82.72 91.10 -38.86
CA CYS A 576 81.47 90.89 -38.15
C CYS A 576 80.74 89.68 -38.75
N TRP A 577 80.24 88.78 -37.90
CA TRP A 577 79.27 87.77 -38.34
C TRP A 577 78.05 87.74 -37.41
N PRO A 578 76.83 87.66 -37.97
CA PRO A 578 75.65 88.28 -37.39
C PRO A 578 74.80 87.24 -36.67
N TRP A 579 74.37 87.56 -35.45
CA TRP A 579 73.26 86.90 -34.79
C TRP A 579 71.96 87.23 -35.52
N GLN A 580 71.54 86.36 -36.42
CA GLN A 580 70.15 86.26 -36.88
C GLN A 580 69.99 84.90 -37.54
N TRP A 581 69.28 83.99 -36.86
CA TRP A 581 68.30 83.01 -37.36
C TRP A 581 67.89 82.12 -36.17
N LEU A 582 67.44 82.79 -35.10
CA LEU A 582 66.44 82.22 -34.20
C LEU A 582 65.12 82.29 -34.97
N GLY A 583 64.71 81.18 -35.57
CA GLY A 583 63.44 81.02 -36.29
C GLY A 583 62.25 80.98 -35.34
N LEU A 584 62.02 82.05 -34.58
CA LEU A 584 60.74 82.34 -33.95
C LEU A 584 59.87 83.09 -34.98
N ASN A 585 58.85 82.42 -35.52
CA ASN A 585 57.72 83.08 -36.16
C ASN A 585 56.43 82.63 -35.45
N TYR A 586 55.75 83.59 -34.82
CA TYR A 586 54.36 83.48 -34.38
C TYR A 586 53.45 84.23 -35.38
N VAL A 587 52.41 83.53 -35.85
CA VAL A 587 51.04 84.00 -36.22
C VAL A 587 50.78 84.62 -37.61
N ARG A 588 50.00 83.90 -38.46
CA ARG A 588 48.66 84.30 -38.99
C ARG A 588 47.97 83.15 -39.80
N LEU A 589 46.77 82.75 -39.35
CA LEU A 589 45.73 81.92 -40.03
C LEU A 589 44.89 82.76 -41.04
N PRO A 590 43.90 82.22 -41.83
CA PRO A 590 43.84 81.07 -42.76
C PRO A 590 43.23 81.54 -44.15
N PRO A 591 42.78 80.67 -45.11
CA PRO A 591 41.57 79.84 -45.00
C PRO A 591 41.70 78.40 -45.57
N ALA A 592 40.65 77.63 -45.28
CA ALA A 592 40.36 76.24 -45.58
C ALA A 592 40.73 75.73 -46.98
N GLU A 593 41.19 74.47 -47.08
CA GLU A 593 40.37 73.35 -47.58
C GLU A 593 41.20 72.04 -47.65
N THR A 594 40.54 70.94 -47.28
CA THR A 594 40.86 69.52 -47.51
C THR A 594 42.05 68.89 -46.75
N GLU A 595 41.74 68.38 -45.54
CA GLU A 595 42.51 67.32 -44.88
C GLU A 595 42.02 65.96 -45.37
N GLU A 596 42.90 65.21 -46.01
CA GLU A 596 42.83 63.75 -46.16
C GLU A 596 43.98 63.14 -45.35
N ALA A 597 43.66 62.47 -44.24
CA ALA A 597 44.01 61.07 -43.96
C ALA A 597 43.99 60.73 -42.46
N SER A 598 43.10 59.78 -42.14
CA SER A 598 43.22 58.73 -41.12
C SER A 598 43.11 59.11 -39.64
N ASN A 599 41.87 59.19 -39.15
CA ASN A 599 41.35 58.25 -38.13
C ASN A 599 39.98 58.71 -37.63
N GLU A 600 38.87 58.19 -38.19
CA GLU A 600 37.61 57.94 -37.48
C GLU A 600 36.92 56.75 -38.20
N MET A 601 36.92 55.58 -37.54
CA MET A 601 35.71 54.88 -37.12
C MET A 601 34.58 54.86 -38.16
N GLU A 602 34.57 53.85 -39.02
CA GLU A 602 33.31 53.25 -39.44
C GLU A 602 33.45 51.72 -39.59
N LEU A 603 32.34 51.06 -39.26
CA LEU A 603 31.93 49.68 -39.54
C LEU A 603 32.58 48.61 -38.64
N SER A 604 31.84 47.74 -37.95
CA SER A 604 30.55 47.15 -38.32
C SER A 604 29.90 46.52 -37.09
N GLU A 605 28.59 46.64 -36.94
CA GLU A 605 27.81 45.51 -36.40
C GLU A 605 28.03 44.28 -37.30
N PRO A 606 28.08 43.07 -36.72
CA PRO A 606 26.83 42.29 -36.74
C PRO A 606 26.56 41.49 -35.46
N LEU A 607 25.26 41.41 -35.15
CA LEU A 607 24.52 40.26 -34.60
C LEU A 607 25.35 39.07 -34.06
N ILE A 608 25.32 38.87 -32.73
CA ILE A 608 24.50 37.90 -31.98
C ILE A 608 24.47 38.33 -30.51
#